data_AF-A0A2E8R831-F1
#
_entry.id   AF-A0A2E8R831-F1
#
_cell.length_a   1.000
_cell.length_b   1.000
_cell.length_c   1.000
_cell.angle_alpha   90.00
_cell.angle_beta   90.00
_cell.angle_gamma   90.00
#
_symmetry.space_group_name_H-M   'P 1'
#
loop_
_entity.id
_entity.type
_entity.pdbx_description
1 polymer ?
#
loop_
_entity_poly.entity_id
_entity_poly.type
_entity_poly.pdbx_seq_one_letter_code
_entity_poly.pdbx_strand_id
1 'polypeptide(L)'
;CTALGALFIALSKRYSEKLNYSKFNETRDSLRQYELSKLKFTIVCISVLLAIIYSAYTIFAVNLPSNHLMIFSSFFVLCGLFRYLYLVLYKGQGEKPEDVITKDSIILTCIIVWIIYTFSILFWFR
;
A
#
# COMPACT_ATOMS: atom_id res chain seq x y z
N CYS A 1 -1.00 10.95 -5.30
CA CYS A 1 -0.83 9.54 -4.84
C CYS A 1 0.46 9.30 -4.06
N THR A 2 1.62 9.81 -4.51
CA THR A 2 2.95 9.53 -3.92
C THR A 2 3.10 9.94 -2.45
N ALA A 3 2.63 11.13 -2.05
CA ALA A 3 2.71 11.59 -0.67
C ALA A 3 1.98 10.66 0.34
N LEU A 4 0.79 10.19 -0.03
CA LEU A 4 0.00 9.27 0.79
C LEU A 4 0.64 7.87 0.84
N GLY A 5 1.23 7.41 -0.27
CA GLY A 5 2.00 6.16 -0.29
C GLY A 5 3.22 6.22 0.62
N ALA A 6 3.97 7.32 0.59
CA ALA A 6 5.11 7.52 1.49
C ALA A 6 4.67 7.55 2.96
N LEU A 7 3.57 8.25 3.27
CA LEU A 7 2.99 8.29 4.63
C LEU A 7 2.54 6.90 5.09
N PHE A 8 1.89 6.13 4.22
CA PHE A 8 1.47 4.76 4.48
C PHE A 8 2.65 3.84 4.84
N ILE A 9 3.74 3.92 4.06
CA ILE A 9 4.96 3.16 4.32
C ILE A 9 5.60 3.58 5.65
N ALA A 10 5.73 4.89 5.90
CA ALA A 10 6.32 5.42 7.13
C ALA A 10 5.55 4.98 8.39
N LEU A 11 4.22 4.99 8.34
CA LEU A 11 3.38 4.52 9.46
C LEU A 11 3.43 3.01 9.63
N SER A 12 3.45 2.25 8.53
CA SER A 12 3.59 0.79 8.57
C SER A 12 4.88 0.36 9.26
N LYS A 13 6.00 1.05 8.96
CA LYS A 13 7.28 0.83 9.64
C LYS A 13 7.18 1.09 11.13
N ARG A 14 6.64 2.24 11.53
CA ARG A 14 6.45 2.60 12.95
C ARG A 14 5.54 1.61 13.69
N TYR A 15 4.51 1.11 13.03
CA TYR A 15 3.62 0.10 13.60
C TYR A 15 4.36 -1.21 13.89
N SER A 16 5.15 -1.70 12.94
CA SER A 16 5.94 -2.91 13.13
C SER A 16 7.06 -2.76 14.17
N GLU A 17 7.75 -1.61 14.19
CA GLU A 17 8.72 -1.29 15.26
C GLU A 17 8.05 -1.32 16.64
N LYS A 18 6.86 -0.73 16.79
CA LYS A 18 6.10 -0.76 18.05
C LYS A 18 5.58 -2.16 18.41
N LEU A 19 5.23 -2.97 17.42
CA LEU A 19 4.81 -4.36 17.65
C LEU A 19 5.99 -5.20 18.18
N ASN A 20 7.20 -4.95 17.69
CA ASN A 20 8.41 -5.63 18.14
C ASN A 20 9.00 -5.07 19.45
N TYR A 21 8.66 -3.82 19.82
CA TYR A 21 8.99 -3.24 21.13
C TYR A 21 8.57 -4.15 22.29
N SER A 22 7.41 -4.81 22.20
CA SER A 22 6.94 -5.71 23.26
C SER A 22 7.77 -6.99 23.39
N LYS A 23 8.62 -7.31 22.41
CA LYS A 23 9.42 -8.54 22.37
C LYS A 23 10.87 -8.33 22.82
N PHE A 24 11.46 -7.16 22.58
CA PHE A 24 12.91 -6.98 22.70
C PHE A 24 13.37 -5.90 23.68
N ASN A 25 12.47 -5.17 24.37
CA ASN A 25 12.76 -4.13 25.38
C ASN A 25 13.72 -2.99 24.96
N GLU A 26 14.28 -3.05 23.76
CA GLU A 26 15.15 -2.02 23.19
C GLU A 26 14.50 -1.44 21.94
N THR A 27 13.96 -0.23 22.06
CA THR A 27 13.80 0.71 20.94
C THR A 27 13.34 2.07 21.47
N ARG A 28 13.70 3.13 20.73
CA ARG A 28 13.63 4.57 21.05
C ARG A 28 12.45 4.98 21.94
N ASP A 29 12.72 5.81 22.96
CA ASP A 29 11.71 6.37 23.88
C ASP A 29 10.54 7.09 23.18
N SER A 30 10.78 7.65 21.99
CA SER A 30 9.74 8.31 21.18
C SER A 30 8.57 7.38 20.81
N LEU A 31 8.75 6.06 20.86
CA LEU A 31 7.67 5.09 20.58
C LEU A 31 6.75 4.84 21.78
N ARG A 32 7.13 5.23 23.02
CA ARG A 32 6.32 4.95 24.22
C ARG A 32 4.94 5.60 24.18
N GLN A 33 4.82 6.78 23.61
CA GLN A 33 3.58 7.55 23.54
C GLN A 33 2.55 7.04 22.51
N TYR A 34 2.96 6.14 21.61
CA TYR A 34 2.07 5.58 20.59
C TYR A 34 1.32 4.35 21.10
N GLU A 35 0.00 4.35 20.93
CA GLU A 35 -0.84 3.16 21.09
C GLU A 35 -0.97 2.40 19.77
N LEU A 36 -0.82 1.08 19.82
CA LEU A 36 -0.93 0.20 18.63
C LEU A 36 -2.29 0.34 17.93
N SER A 37 -3.38 0.45 18.70
CA SER A 37 -4.74 0.59 18.15
C SER A 37 -4.91 1.88 17.35
N LYS A 38 -4.35 3.01 17.84
CA LYS A 38 -4.40 4.30 17.15
C LYS A 38 -3.60 4.26 15.85
N LEU A 39 -2.38 3.72 15.89
CA LEU A 39 -1.55 3.54 14.69
C LEU A 39 -2.23 2.66 13.64
N LYS A 40 -2.80 1.53 14.06
CA LYS A 40 -3.57 0.64 13.17
C LYS A 40 -4.72 1.38 12.50
N PHE A 41 -5.49 2.14 13.26
CA PHE A 41 -6.60 2.92 12.72
C PHE A 41 -6.13 3.94 11.67
N THR A 42 -5.08 4.71 11.96
CA THR A 42 -4.53 5.69 11.02
C THR A 42 -4.02 5.04 9.73
N ILE A 43 -3.34 3.89 9.82
CA ILE A 43 -2.88 3.13 8.65
C ILE A 43 -4.05 2.71 7.77
N VAL A 44 -5.12 2.17 8.37
CA VAL A 44 -6.33 1.76 7.63
C VAL A 44 -7.00 2.96 6.96
N CYS A 45 -7.18 4.08 7.67
CA CYS A 45 -7.74 5.31 7.09
C CYS A 45 -6.94 5.82 5.89
N ILE A 46 -5.61 5.85 5.99
CA ILE A 46 -4.74 6.30 4.90
C ILE A 46 -4.80 5.32 3.72
N SER A 47 -4.93 4.02 3.98
CA SER A 47 -5.06 3.02 2.92
C SER A 47 -6.35 3.18 2.14
N VAL A 48 -7.46 3.42 2.83
CA VAL A 48 -8.75 3.71 2.19
C VAL A 48 -8.67 5.00 1.39
N LEU A 49 -8.03 6.05 1.93
CA LEU A 49 -7.83 7.30 1.21
C LEU A 49 -6.96 7.12 -0.05
N LEU A 50 -5.91 6.31 0.04
CA LEU A 50 -5.03 5.97 -1.09
C LEU A 50 -5.81 5.23 -2.18
N ALA A 51 -6.64 4.26 -1.79
CA ALA A 51 -7.53 3.51 -2.68
C ALA A 51 -8.50 4.44 -3.44
N ILE A 52 -9.16 5.35 -2.72
CA ILE A 52 -10.11 6.31 -3.30
C ILE A 52 -9.41 7.25 -4.28
N ILE A 53 -8.28 7.83 -3.88
CA ILE A 53 -7.54 8.78 -4.72
C ILE A 53 -6.96 8.11 -5.96
N TYR A 54 -6.45 6.88 -5.84
CA TYR A 54 -6.00 6.11 -6.99
C TYR A 54 -7.15 5.79 -7.94
N SER A 55 -8.30 5.36 -7.40
CA SER A 55 -9.50 5.08 -8.20
C SER A 55 -9.99 6.34 -8.93
N ALA A 56 -10.04 7.49 -8.23
CA ALA A 56 -10.40 8.77 -8.84
C ALA A 56 -9.42 9.16 -9.96
N TYR A 57 -8.12 8.90 -9.79
CA TYR A 57 -7.14 9.12 -10.86
C TYR A 57 -7.45 8.28 -12.11
N THR A 58 -7.85 7.01 -11.96
CA THR A 58 -8.23 6.16 -13.10
C THR A 58 -9.52 6.56 -13.82
N ILE A 59 -10.27 7.53 -13.29
CA ILE A 59 -11.53 8.01 -13.87
C ILE A 59 -11.34 9.40 -14.49
N PHE A 60 -10.70 10.32 -13.77
CA PHE A 60 -10.68 11.75 -14.11
C PHE A 60 -9.40 12.22 -14.80
N ALA A 61 -8.37 11.38 -14.93
CA ALA A 61 -7.13 11.86 -15.53
C ALA A 61 -7.27 12.11 -17.04
N VAL A 62 -6.78 13.27 -17.47
CA VAL A 62 -6.92 13.81 -18.85
C VAL A 62 -6.17 12.97 -19.90
N ASN A 63 -5.18 12.19 -19.47
CA ASN A 63 -4.34 11.39 -20.37
C ASN A 63 -4.88 9.98 -20.63
N LEU A 64 -6.11 9.66 -20.21
CA LEU A 64 -6.68 8.32 -20.38
C LEU A 64 -7.43 8.16 -21.71
N PRO A 65 -7.36 6.97 -22.32
CA PRO A 65 -8.23 6.63 -23.43
C PRO A 65 -9.70 6.65 -22.98
N SER A 66 -10.60 7.09 -23.86
CA SER A 66 -12.03 7.30 -23.58
C SER A 66 -12.80 6.04 -23.17
N ASN A 67 -12.18 4.87 -23.24
CA ASN A 67 -12.83 3.58 -23.01
C ASN A 67 -12.96 3.18 -21.52
N HIS A 68 -12.52 4.02 -20.57
CA HIS A 68 -12.60 3.79 -19.11
C HIS A 68 -11.98 2.46 -18.60
N LEU A 69 -11.32 1.68 -19.46
CA LEU A 69 -10.74 0.37 -19.14
C LEU A 69 -9.64 0.41 -18.08
N MET A 70 -9.05 1.59 -17.83
CA MET A 70 -8.06 1.78 -16.76
C MET A 70 -8.64 1.61 -15.36
N ILE A 71 -9.95 1.75 -15.15
CA ILE A 71 -10.59 1.51 -13.86
C ILE A 71 -10.30 0.08 -13.36
N PHE A 72 -10.27 -0.90 -14.26
CA PHE A 72 -9.96 -2.28 -13.90
C PHE A 72 -8.52 -2.46 -13.37
N SER A 73 -7.59 -1.55 -13.71
CA SER A 73 -6.23 -1.58 -13.13
C SER A 73 -6.26 -1.33 -11.62
N SER A 74 -7.24 -0.57 -11.12
CA SER A 74 -7.43 -0.31 -9.69
C SER A 74 -7.70 -1.58 -8.90
N PHE A 75 -8.34 -2.58 -9.50
CA PHE A 75 -8.58 -3.87 -8.84
C PHE A 75 -7.25 -4.54 -8.43
N PHE A 76 -6.28 -4.59 -9.33
CA PHE A 76 -4.96 -5.17 -9.04
C PHE A 76 -4.20 -4.38 -7.97
N VAL A 77 -4.27 -3.05 -8.00
CA VAL A 77 -3.64 -2.18 -7.00
C VAL A 77 -4.27 -2.38 -5.63
N LEU A 78 -5.60 -2.47 -5.55
CA LEU A 78 -6.32 -2.72 -4.30
C LEU A 78 -5.98 -4.09 -3.71
N CYS A 79 -5.91 -5.14 -4.53
CA CYS A 79 -5.48 -6.46 -4.10
C CYS A 79 -4.08 -6.42 -3.46
N GLY A 80 -3.11 -5.76 -4.11
CA GLY A 80 -1.76 -5.57 -3.56
C GLY A 80 -1.76 -4.77 -2.26
N LEU A 81 -2.54 -3.69 -2.20
CA LEU A 81 -2.66 -2.84 -1.01
C LEU A 81 -3.24 -3.60 0.19
N PHE A 82 -4.32 -4.36 -0.02
CA PHE A 82 -4.92 -5.17 1.04
C PHE A 82 -3.99 -6.31 1.48
N ARG A 83 -3.25 -6.93 0.55
CA ARG A 83 -2.26 -7.95 0.89
C ARG A 83 -1.13 -7.36 1.74
N TYR A 84 -0.64 -6.19 1.38
CA TYR A 84 0.38 -5.49 2.17
C TYR A 84 -0.15 -5.14 3.57
N LEU A 85 -1.35 -4.58 3.67
CA LEU A 85 -2.02 -4.31 4.96
C LEU A 85 -2.12 -5.57 5.84
N TYR A 86 -2.46 -6.70 5.23
CA TYR A 86 -2.53 -7.98 5.94
C TYR A 86 -1.17 -8.38 6.53
N LEU A 87 -0.09 -8.29 5.74
CA LEU A 87 1.26 -8.63 6.20
C LEU A 87 1.74 -7.72 7.34
N VAL A 88 1.47 -6.42 7.25
CA VAL A 88 1.87 -5.46 8.30
C VAL A 88 1.04 -5.68 9.57
N LEU A 89 -0.29 -5.71 9.47
CA LEU A 89 -1.18 -5.71 10.63
C LEU A 89 -1.30 -7.07 11.33
N TYR A 90 -1.17 -8.18 10.59
CA TYR A 90 -1.38 -9.53 11.14
C TYR A 90 -0.10 -10.35 11.23
N LYS A 91 0.87 -10.15 10.32
CA LYS A 91 2.16 -10.86 10.37
C LYS A 91 3.27 -10.03 11.04
N GLY A 92 3.02 -8.75 11.30
CA GLY A 92 4.02 -7.84 11.88
C GLY A 92 5.18 -7.53 10.94
N GLN A 93 5.09 -7.91 9.67
CA GLN A 93 6.17 -7.79 8.68
C GLN A 93 6.08 -6.43 8.00
N GLY A 94 6.51 -5.37 8.66
CA GLY A 94 6.48 -4.01 8.11
C GLY A 94 7.74 -3.18 8.39
N GLU A 95 8.73 -3.74 9.09
CA GLU A 95 10.00 -3.04 9.41
C GLU A 95 10.80 -2.70 8.15
N LYS A 96 10.74 -3.59 7.16
CA LYS A 96 11.40 -3.48 5.87
C LYS A 96 10.36 -3.56 4.76
N PRO A 97 9.72 -2.44 4.39
CA PRO A 97 8.64 -2.43 3.38
C PRO A 97 9.10 -2.99 2.03
N GLU A 98 10.37 -2.76 1.67
CA GLU A 98 11.02 -3.31 0.48
C GLU A 98 11.08 -4.86 0.49
N ASP A 99 11.40 -5.46 1.64
CA ASP A 99 11.43 -6.92 1.79
C ASP A 99 10.02 -7.51 1.69
N VAL A 100 9.00 -6.80 2.21
CA VAL A 100 7.59 -7.26 2.15
C VAL A 100 7.11 -7.35 0.72
N ILE A 101 7.41 -6.34 -0.08
CA ILE A 101 6.99 -6.26 -1.48
C ILE A 101 7.75 -7.30 -2.33
N THR A 102 9.03 -7.54 -2.05
CA THR A 102 9.88 -8.45 -2.83
C THR A 102 9.71 -9.92 -2.43
N LYS A 103 9.46 -10.24 -1.16
CA LYS A 103 9.26 -11.63 -0.70
C LYS A 103 7.85 -12.16 -0.95
N ASP A 104 6.82 -11.31 -0.92
CA ASP A 104 5.45 -11.78 -1.10
C ASP A 104 5.12 -11.94 -2.59
N SER A 105 5.02 -13.21 -3.02
CA SER A 105 4.72 -13.55 -4.41
C SER A 105 3.38 -13.00 -4.90
N ILE A 106 2.41 -12.78 -4.01
CA ILE A 106 1.09 -12.26 -4.38
C ILE A 106 1.21 -10.77 -4.72
N ILE A 107 1.89 -9.98 -3.87
CA ILE A 107 2.15 -8.56 -4.15
C ILE A 107 2.94 -8.41 -5.47
N LEU A 108 4.00 -9.20 -5.66
CA LEU A 108 4.80 -9.14 -6.87
C LEU A 108 3.97 -9.46 -8.12
N THR A 109 3.14 -10.50 -8.06
CA THR A 109 2.23 -10.86 -9.17
C THR A 109 1.25 -9.74 -9.46
N CYS A 110 0.66 -9.12 -8.44
CA CYS A 110 -0.24 -7.96 -8.62
C CYS A 110 0.48 -6.81 -9.34
N ILE A 111 1.72 -6.50 -8.98
CA ILE A 111 2.51 -5.44 -9.62
C ILE A 111 2.80 -5.79 -11.09
N ILE A 112 3.24 -7.01 -11.37
CA ILE A 112 3.56 -7.44 -12.73
C ILE A 112 2.31 -7.41 -13.62
N VAL A 113 1.19 -7.97 -13.15
CA VAL A 113 -0.08 -7.98 -13.90
C VAL A 113 -0.57 -6.55 -14.11
N TRP A 114 -0.44 -5.68 -13.12
CA TRP A 114 -0.81 -4.27 -13.26
C TRP A 114 0.04 -3.54 -14.30
N ILE A 115 1.36 -3.75 -14.33
CA ILE A 115 2.26 -3.16 -15.35
C ILE A 115 1.86 -3.65 -16.74
N ILE A 116 1.69 -4.97 -16.92
CA ILE A 116 1.33 -5.55 -18.21
C ILE A 116 -0.03 -5.02 -18.67
N TYR A 117 -1.02 -4.95 -17.77
CA TYR A 117 -2.36 -4.47 -18.09
C TYR A 117 -2.38 -2.99 -18.48
N THR A 118 -1.75 -2.13 -17.69
CA THR A 118 -1.68 -0.69 -17.97
C THR A 118 -0.91 -0.39 -19.24
N PHE A 119 0.21 -1.08 -19.46
CA PHE A 119 1.00 -0.95 -20.68
C PHE A 119 0.24 -1.42 -21.92
N SER A 120 -0.47 -2.56 -21.84
CA SER A 120 -1.26 -3.09 -22.95
C SER A 120 -2.39 -2.14 -23.36
N ILE A 121 -3.08 -1.53 -22.39
CA ILE A 121 -4.13 -0.54 -22.66
C ILE A 121 -3.55 0.71 -23.30
N LEU A 122 -2.45 1.23 -22.76
CA LEU A 122 -1.83 2.44 -23.30
C LEU A 122 -1.28 2.22 -24.71
N PHE A 123 -0.69 1.06 -24.99
CA PHE A 123 -0.16 0.75 -26.31
C PHE A 123 -1.26 0.51 -27.36
N TRP A 124 -2.40 -0.07 -26.97
CA TRP A 124 -3.48 -0.36 -27.91
C TRP A 124 -4.36 0.86 -28.20
N PHE A 125 -4.67 1.68 -27.18
CA PHE A 125 -5.65 2.75 -27.28
C PHE A 125 -5.05 4.16 -27.45
N ARG A 126 -3.74 4.27 -27.64
CA ARG A 126 -3.04 5.52 -27.93
C ARG A 126 -2.15 5.35 -29.14
#